data_AF-A0A9X3Z4H0-F1
#
_entry.id   AF-A0A9X3Z4H0-F1
#
_cell.length_a   1.000
_cell.length_b   1.000
_cell.length_c   1.000
_cell.angle_alpha   90.00
_cell.angle_beta   90.00
_cell.angle_gamma   90.00
#
_symmetry.space_group_name_H-M   'P 1'
#
loop_
_entity.id
_entity.type
_entity.pdbx_description
1 polymer ?
#
loop_
_entity_poly.entity_id
_entity_poly.type
_entity_poly.pdbx_seq_one_letter_code
_entity_poly.pdbx_strand_id
1 'polypeptide(L)'
;MWLILCLALLVSPLQTGAAKAEAAEQVELFDTDKERVVDTFDNTEAFQTEAQALLNSVSGRVQELNPPLEHAMIVKIPLVPPRQLVHRPSKIDAAIAEIFVVMPKAGSRRPWMILHTKEYETLVVEFGGEVGGLKRLVRLRD
;
A
#
# COMPACT_ATOMS: atom_id res chain seq x y z
N MET A 1 -2.23 2.22 62.85
CA MET A 1 -2.97 2.49 61.60
C MET A 1 -1.99 3.22 60.68
N TRP A 2 -1.78 2.77 59.44
CA TRP A 2 -0.88 3.33 58.39
C TRP A 2 0.48 2.68 58.11
N LEU A 3 0.73 1.41 58.50
CA LEU A 3 1.95 0.70 58.09
C LEU A 3 1.72 -0.54 57.21
N ILE A 4 0.46 -0.92 56.97
CA ILE A 4 0.09 -2.11 56.16
C ILE A 4 -0.28 -1.73 54.72
N LEU A 5 -0.47 -0.44 54.41
CA LEU A 5 -0.95 -0.01 53.09
C LEU A 5 0.15 0.13 52.01
N CYS A 6 1.43 0.11 52.39
CA CYS A 6 2.53 0.32 51.42
C CYS A 6 3.08 -0.98 50.81
N LEU A 7 2.81 -2.15 51.40
CA LEU A 7 3.40 -3.41 50.94
C LEU A 7 2.61 -4.11 49.82
N ALA A 8 1.43 -3.61 49.47
CA ALA A 8 0.59 -4.19 48.42
C ALA A 8 0.89 -3.63 47.01
N LEU A 9 1.77 -2.64 46.86
CA LEU A 9 2.04 -1.98 45.56
C LEU A 9 3.24 -2.56 44.79
N LEU A 10 3.96 -3.54 45.34
CA LEU A 10 5.19 -4.08 44.73
C LEU A 10 4.97 -5.33 43.84
N VAL A 11 3.73 -5.71 43.56
CA VAL A 11 3.43 -6.83 42.65
C VAL A 11 2.58 -6.34 41.48
N SER A 12 3.08 -5.33 40.76
CA SER A 12 2.61 -5.10 39.39
C SER A 12 3.39 -6.06 38.50
N PRO A 13 2.73 -7.02 37.80
CA PRO A 13 3.42 -7.78 36.78
C PRO A 13 3.89 -6.78 35.73
N LEU A 14 5.20 -6.72 35.54
CA LEU A 14 5.83 -6.04 34.42
C LEU A 14 5.25 -6.70 33.16
N GLN A 15 4.18 -6.12 32.61
CA GLN A 15 3.67 -6.48 31.30
C GLN A 15 4.79 -6.07 30.35
N THR A 16 5.67 -7.01 30.07
CA THR A 16 6.56 -6.97 28.93
C THR A 16 5.66 -6.73 27.74
N GLY A 17 5.66 -5.50 27.24
CA GLY A 17 5.07 -5.14 25.97
C GLY A 17 5.83 -5.92 24.91
N ALA A 18 5.45 -7.18 24.70
CA ALA A 18 5.64 -7.82 23.43
C ALA A 18 4.92 -6.90 22.46
N ALA A 19 5.70 -6.09 21.73
CA ALA A 19 5.20 -5.36 20.59
C ALA A 19 4.44 -6.39 19.77
N LYS A 20 3.11 -6.27 19.79
CA LYS A 20 2.24 -7.04 18.91
C LYS A 20 2.75 -6.66 17.54
N ALA A 21 3.50 -7.55 16.88
CA ALA A 21 3.77 -7.39 15.47
C ALA A 21 2.38 -7.28 14.84
N GLU A 22 2.00 -6.05 14.45
CA GLU A 22 0.78 -5.84 13.70
C GLU A 22 0.87 -6.80 12.54
N ALA A 23 -0.10 -7.73 12.47
CA ALA A 23 -0.17 -8.68 11.38
C ALA A 23 -0.08 -7.87 10.09
N ALA A 24 0.95 -8.14 9.29
CA ALA A 24 1.20 -7.38 8.08
C ALA A 24 -0.07 -7.39 7.24
N GLU A 25 -0.59 -6.20 6.93
CA GLU A 25 -1.82 -6.07 6.16
C GLU A 25 -1.66 -6.78 4.81
N GLN A 26 -2.71 -7.50 4.40
CA GLN A 26 -2.70 -8.33 3.20
C GLN A 26 -2.68 -7.47 1.93
N VAL A 27 -2.16 -8.07 0.85
CA VAL A 27 -2.32 -7.53 -0.50
C VAL A 27 -3.69 -7.95 -1.01
N GLU A 28 -4.44 -7.03 -1.60
CA GLU A 28 -5.79 -7.28 -2.10
C GLU A 28 -5.87 -7.06 -3.61
N LEU A 29 -6.56 -7.96 -4.30
CA LEU A 29 -6.92 -7.78 -5.70
C LEU A 29 -8.40 -7.44 -5.80
N PHE A 30 -8.71 -6.23 -6.24
CA PHE A 30 -10.06 -5.73 -6.46
C PHE A 30 -10.41 -5.77 -7.94
N ASP A 31 -11.63 -6.19 -8.24
CA ASP A 31 -12.19 -6.25 -9.60
C ASP A 31 -13.33 -5.23 -9.69
N THR A 32 -13.15 -4.15 -10.47
CA THR A 32 -14.13 -3.05 -10.50
C THR A 32 -15.44 -3.42 -11.19
N ASP A 33 -15.47 -4.46 -12.02
CA ASP A 33 -16.71 -4.96 -12.62
C ASP A 33 -17.56 -5.75 -11.63
N LYS A 34 -16.92 -6.34 -10.62
CA LYS A 34 -17.59 -7.12 -9.56
C LYS A 34 -17.77 -6.33 -8.27
N GLU A 35 -17.22 -5.11 -8.22
CA GLU A 35 -17.26 -4.20 -7.07
C GLU A 35 -16.78 -4.84 -5.76
N ARG A 36 -15.80 -5.75 -5.83
CA ARG A 36 -15.29 -6.45 -4.64
C ARG A 36 -13.85 -6.90 -4.77
N VAL A 37 -13.24 -7.17 -3.62
CA VAL A 37 -12.00 -7.96 -3.53
C VAL A 37 -12.31 -9.38 -4.02
N VAL A 38 -11.53 -9.84 -4.99
CA VAL A 38 -11.65 -11.15 -5.62
C VAL A 38 -10.58 -12.13 -5.16
N ASP A 39 -9.46 -11.64 -4.63
CA ASP A 39 -8.40 -12.47 -4.05
C ASP A 39 -7.58 -11.65 -3.03
N THR A 40 -6.92 -12.35 -2.11
CA THR A 40 -6.06 -11.79 -1.06
C THR A 40 -4.77 -12.58 -0.95
N PHE A 41 -3.65 -11.90 -0.73
CA PHE A 41 -2.32 -12.51 -0.71
C PHE A 41 -1.52 -12.05 0.51
N ASP A 42 -0.62 -12.91 0.98
CA ASP A 42 0.36 -12.51 1.98
C ASP A 42 1.26 -11.40 1.41
N ASN A 43 1.56 -10.41 2.24
CA ASN A 43 2.41 -9.28 1.86
C ASN A 43 3.89 -9.68 1.90
N THR A 44 4.31 -10.42 0.88
CA THR A 44 5.66 -10.98 0.76
C THR A 44 6.70 -9.95 0.29
N GLU A 45 7.98 -10.29 0.45
CA GLU A 45 9.10 -9.51 -0.09
C GLU A 45 9.00 -9.27 -1.61
N ALA A 46 8.39 -10.21 -2.34
CA ALA A 46 8.16 -10.05 -3.78
C ALA A 46 7.23 -8.88 -4.09
N PHE A 47 6.11 -8.74 -3.36
CA PHE A 47 5.22 -7.58 -3.49
C PHE A 47 5.91 -6.28 -3.10
N GLN A 48 6.70 -6.32 -2.02
CA GLN A 48 7.49 -5.17 -1.57
C GLN A 48 8.51 -4.72 -2.61
N THR A 49 9.14 -5.67 -3.31
CA THR A 49 10.11 -5.39 -4.38
C THR A 49 9.44 -4.80 -5.60
N GLU A 50 8.34 -5.40 -6.07
CA GLU A 50 7.57 -4.87 -7.21
C GLU A 50 7.04 -3.47 -6.90
N ALA A 51 6.47 -3.25 -5.71
CA ALA A 51 6.01 -1.94 -5.27
C ALA A 51 7.11 -0.87 -5.30
N GLN A 52 8.33 -1.21 -4.85
CA GLN A 52 9.46 -0.28 -4.92
C GLN A 52 9.87 0.03 -6.36
N ALA A 53 9.88 -0.97 -7.23
CA ALA A 53 10.21 -0.77 -8.64
C ALA A 53 9.22 0.18 -9.31
N LEU A 54 7.93 0.03 -9.02
CA LEU A 54 6.87 0.92 -9.50
C LEU A 54 7.06 2.36 -8.97
N LEU A 55 7.28 2.54 -7.65
CA LEU A 55 7.55 3.85 -7.06
C LEU A 55 8.78 4.54 -7.67
N ASN A 56 9.86 3.80 -7.92
CA ASN A 56 11.07 4.33 -8.54
C ASN A 56 10.84 4.80 -9.98
N SER A 57 9.77 4.33 -10.62
CA SER A 57 9.42 4.66 -12.00
C SER A 57 8.35 5.75 -12.13
N VAL A 58 7.93 6.39 -11.03
CA VAL A 58 6.96 7.49 -11.04
C VAL A 58 7.46 8.60 -11.97
N SER A 59 6.64 8.95 -12.97
CA SER A 59 6.94 9.96 -13.98
C SER A 59 6.27 11.30 -13.69
N GLY A 60 5.24 11.31 -12.85
CA GLY A 60 4.59 12.52 -12.38
C GLY A 60 3.16 12.30 -11.92
N ARG A 61 2.43 13.40 -11.73
CA ARG A 61 1.00 13.36 -11.41
C ARG A 61 0.19 13.01 -12.65
N VAL A 62 -0.87 12.23 -12.45
CA VAL A 62 -1.91 12.07 -13.48
C VAL A 62 -2.47 13.44 -13.84
N GLN A 63 -2.61 13.70 -15.14
CA GLN A 63 -3.10 15.00 -15.64
C GLN A 63 -4.61 15.03 -15.86
N GLU A 64 -5.25 13.86 -15.96
CA GLU A 64 -6.71 13.82 -16.01
C GLU A 64 -7.33 14.18 -14.65
N LEU A 65 -8.37 15.00 -14.68
CA LEU A 65 -9.11 15.38 -13.47
C LEU A 65 -9.80 14.18 -12.80
N ASN A 66 -10.26 13.22 -13.60
CA ASN A 66 -10.93 12.03 -13.13
C ASN A 66 -10.56 10.83 -14.02
N PRO A 67 -9.40 10.19 -13.78
CA PRO A 67 -9.02 9.01 -14.53
C PRO A 67 -10.03 7.88 -14.27
N PRO A 68 -10.54 7.20 -15.31
CA PRO A 68 -11.56 6.19 -15.15
C PRO A 68 -11.04 4.99 -14.36
N LEU A 69 -11.86 4.51 -13.42
CA LEU A 69 -11.66 3.28 -12.65
C LEU A 69 -12.58 2.13 -13.12
N GLU A 70 -13.47 2.41 -14.08
CA GLU A 70 -14.33 1.41 -14.70
C GLU A 70 -13.48 0.37 -15.44
N HIS A 71 -13.90 -0.90 -15.40
CA HIS A 71 -13.25 -2.00 -16.12
C HIS A 71 -11.75 -2.13 -15.81
N ALA A 72 -11.39 -2.23 -14.53
CA ALA A 72 -10.01 -2.32 -14.06
C ALA A 72 -9.83 -3.44 -13.03
N MET A 73 -8.60 -3.95 -12.96
CA MET A 73 -8.10 -4.69 -11.81
C MET A 73 -7.24 -3.73 -10.97
N ILE A 74 -7.49 -3.68 -9.66
CA ILE A 74 -6.74 -2.82 -8.74
C ILE A 74 -6.03 -3.69 -7.73
N VAL A 75 -4.71 -3.53 -7.58
CA VAL A 75 -3.94 -4.24 -6.55
C VAL A 75 -3.58 -3.26 -5.45
N LYS A 76 -4.10 -3.48 -4.24
CA LYS A 76 -3.70 -2.77 -3.03
C LYS A 76 -2.49 -3.46 -2.41
N ILE A 77 -1.40 -2.72 -2.24
CA ILE A 77 -0.16 -3.19 -1.62
C ILE A 77 0.18 -2.28 -0.44
N PRO A 78 0.01 -2.76 0.80
CA PRO A 78 0.51 -2.06 1.99
C PRO A 78 2.05 -2.09 2.00
N LEU A 79 2.70 -0.96 2.28
CA LEU A 79 4.16 -0.85 2.35
C LEU A 79 4.62 -0.96 3.80
N VAL A 80 5.43 -1.99 4.07
CA VAL A 80 5.95 -2.26 5.41
C VAL A 80 7.48 -2.39 5.33
N PRO A 81 8.25 -1.36 5.74
CA PRO A 81 7.82 -0.04 6.23
C PRO A 81 7.33 0.89 5.09
N PRO A 82 6.70 2.04 5.43
CA PRO A 82 6.44 3.11 4.46
C PRO A 82 7.70 3.52 3.69
N ARG A 83 7.55 3.87 2.41
CA ARG A 83 8.67 4.19 1.49
C ARG A 83 8.65 5.65 1.09
N GLN A 84 9.80 6.32 1.16
CA GLN A 84 9.91 7.71 0.72
C GLN A 84 9.84 7.79 -0.82
N LEU A 85 8.92 8.60 -1.34
CA LEU A 85 8.86 8.99 -2.74
C LEU A 85 9.25 10.46 -2.88
N VAL A 86 10.31 10.71 -3.65
CA VAL A 86 10.75 12.07 -4.00
C VAL A 86 10.70 12.22 -5.52
N HIS A 87 9.74 13.01 -6.01
CA HIS A 87 9.63 13.38 -7.43
C HIS A 87 9.50 14.91 -7.56
N ARG A 88 10.66 15.57 -7.70
CA ARG A 88 10.77 17.05 -7.71
C ARG A 88 9.92 17.73 -8.79
N PRO A 89 9.88 17.26 -10.06
CA PRO A 89 9.11 17.94 -11.10
C PRO A 89 7.61 18.06 -10.78
N SER A 90 7.07 17.09 -10.05
CA SER A 90 5.66 17.07 -9.65
C SER A 90 5.41 17.52 -8.21
N LYS A 91 6.45 18.06 -7.55
CA LYS A 91 6.41 18.52 -6.15
C LYS A 91 5.88 17.43 -5.21
N ILE A 92 6.42 16.22 -5.35
CA ILE A 92 6.11 15.09 -4.47
C ILE A 92 7.33 14.85 -3.60
N ASP A 93 7.12 14.91 -2.29
CA ASP A 93 8.07 14.50 -1.26
C ASP A 93 7.25 13.96 -0.10
N ALA A 94 7.01 12.64 -0.08
CA ALA A 94 6.07 12.02 0.84
C ALA A 94 6.47 10.59 1.21
N ALA A 95 6.15 10.19 2.43
CA ALA A 95 6.26 8.81 2.87
C ALA A 95 4.99 8.05 2.46
N ILE A 96 5.13 7.10 1.54
CA ILE A 96 4.02 6.32 1.00
C ILE A 96 3.79 5.10 1.88
N ALA A 97 2.55 4.90 2.33
CA ALA A 97 2.14 3.79 3.18
C ALA A 97 1.37 2.71 2.39
N GLU A 98 0.60 3.08 1.37
CA GLU A 98 -0.14 2.13 0.53
C GLU A 98 -0.04 2.51 -0.95
N ILE A 99 0.02 1.50 -1.81
CA ILE A 99 -0.06 1.65 -3.26
C ILE A 99 -1.30 0.93 -3.78
N PHE A 100 -2.07 1.59 -4.64
CA PHE A 100 -3.14 0.99 -5.41
C PHE A 100 -2.75 1.07 -6.88
N VAL A 101 -2.33 -0.07 -7.45
CA VAL A 101 -1.97 -0.15 -8.86
C VAL A 101 -3.23 -0.41 -9.68
N VAL A 102 -3.66 0.57 -10.45
CA VAL A 102 -4.84 0.49 -11.31
C VAL A 102 -4.42 -0.03 -12.68
N MET A 103 -4.94 -1.19 -13.08
CA MET A 103 -4.69 -1.84 -14.35
C MET A 103 -5.99 -1.94 -15.16
N PRO A 104 -6.22 -1.04 -16.14
CA PRO A 104 -7.36 -1.16 -17.04
C PRO A 104 -7.38 -2.51 -17.76
N LYS A 105 -8.55 -3.16 -17.83
CA LYS A 105 -8.74 -4.46 -18.51
C LYS A 105 -8.82 -4.32 -20.03
N ALA A 106 -9.19 -3.13 -20.50
CA ALA A 106 -9.36 -2.82 -21.91
C ALA A 106 -8.97 -1.36 -22.20
N GLY A 107 -8.77 -1.06 -23.48
CA GLY A 107 -8.39 0.26 -23.97
C GLY A 107 -6.88 0.48 -24.03
N SER A 108 -6.50 1.70 -24.41
CA SER A 108 -5.09 2.10 -24.62
C SER A 108 -4.47 2.81 -23.41
N ARG A 109 -5.22 2.97 -22.31
CA ARG A 109 -4.74 3.66 -21.10
C ARG A 109 -3.73 2.76 -20.39
N ARG A 110 -2.55 3.32 -20.10
CA ARG A 110 -1.52 2.63 -19.33
C ARG A 110 -1.92 2.51 -17.85
N PRO A 111 -1.39 1.52 -17.12
CA PRO A 111 -1.53 1.47 -15.67
C PRO A 111 -1.08 2.76 -14.98
N TRP A 112 -1.70 3.07 -13.86
CA TRP A 112 -1.40 4.25 -13.02
C TRP A 112 -1.60 3.90 -11.55
N MET A 113 -1.15 4.76 -10.63
CA MET A 113 -1.23 4.48 -9.19
C MET A 113 -2.01 5.55 -8.44
N ILE A 114 -2.77 5.09 -7.45
CA ILE A 114 -3.18 5.90 -6.31
C ILE A 114 -2.24 5.54 -5.16
N LEU A 115 -1.68 6.55 -4.51
CA LEU A 115 -0.79 6.38 -3.37
C LEU A 115 -1.45 7.00 -2.15
N HIS A 116 -1.46 6.29 -1.04
CA HIS A 116 -1.76 6.89 0.26
C HIS A 116 -0.47 7.14 1.02
N THR A 117 -0.32 8.36 1.52
CA THR A 117 0.81 8.72 2.39
C THR A 117 0.57 8.22 3.81
N LYS A 118 1.62 8.20 4.62
CA LYS A 118 1.54 7.91 6.05
C LYS A 118 0.64 8.92 6.80
N GLU A 119 0.50 10.11 6.25
CA GLU A 119 -0.37 11.19 6.74
C GLU A 119 -1.81 11.11 6.20
N TYR A 120 -2.17 10.00 5.53
CA TYR A 120 -3.49 9.75 4.93
C TYR A 120 -3.84 10.72 3.78
N GLU A 121 -2.85 11.30 3.12
CA GLU A 121 -3.05 12.08 1.90
C GLU A 121 -3.07 11.17 0.67
N THR A 122 -3.90 11.52 -0.33
CA THR A 122 -3.98 10.79 -1.60
C THR A 122 -3.18 11.49 -2.69
N LEU A 123 -2.29 10.75 -3.35
CA LEU A 123 -1.59 11.18 -4.56
C LEU A 123 -2.01 10.29 -5.73
N VAL A 124 -2.24 10.89 -6.89
CA VAL A 124 -2.54 10.15 -8.12
C VAL A 124 -1.42 10.37 -9.11
N VAL A 125 -0.74 9.29 -9.52
CA VAL A 125 0.52 9.35 -10.26
C VAL A 125 0.57 8.40 -11.45
N GLU A 126 1.30 8.82 -12.47
CA GLU A 126 1.74 7.97 -13.57
C GLU A 126 3.12 7.39 -13.28
N PHE A 127 3.45 6.29 -13.93
CA PHE A 127 4.74 5.63 -13.81
C PHE A 127 5.15 4.95 -15.12
N GLY A 128 6.45 4.76 -15.31
CA GLY A 128 7.03 4.18 -16.54
C GLY A 128 7.35 2.68 -16.45
N GLY A 129 7.24 2.08 -15.26
CA GLY A 129 7.50 0.65 -15.05
C GLY A 129 6.45 -0.28 -15.64
N GLU A 130 6.86 -1.53 -15.90
CA GLU A 130 5.97 -2.59 -16.39
C GLU A 130 5.25 -3.29 -15.23
N VAL A 131 4.01 -3.72 -15.43
CA VAL A 131 3.19 -4.40 -14.40
C VAL A 131 3.19 -5.93 -14.51
N GLY A 132 3.96 -6.51 -15.44
CA GLY A 132 3.96 -7.96 -15.66
C GLY A 132 4.43 -8.77 -14.45
N GLY A 133 5.38 -8.24 -13.67
CA GLY A 133 5.81 -8.84 -12.39
C GLY A 133 4.66 -8.92 -11.39
N LEU A 134 4.02 -7.78 -11.14
CA LEU A 134 2.86 -7.69 -10.28
C LEU A 134 1.71 -8.60 -10.72
N LYS A 135 1.36 -8.60 -12.02
CA LYS A 135 0.30 -9.46 -12.57
C LYS A 135 0.55 -10.94 -12.26
N ARG A 136 1.80 -11.42 -12.39
CA ARG A 136 2.15 -12.80 -12.05
C ARG A 136 1.95 -13.10 -10.57
N LEU A 137 2.33 -12.18 -9.68
CA LEU A 137 2.12 -12.35 -8.23
C LEU A 137 0.64 -12.48 -7.88
N VAL A 138 -0.23 -11.70 -8.54
CA VAL A 138 -1.69 -11.75 -8.33
C VAL A 138 -2.41 -12.72 -9.28
N ARG A 139 -1.68 -13.61 -9.97
CA ARG A 139 -2.21 -14.65 -10.86
C ARG A 139 -3.09 -14.13 -12.00
N LEU A 140 -2.88 -12.88 -12.42
CA LEU A 140 -3.48 -12.32 -13.62
C LEU A 140 -2.71 -12.77 -14.85
N ARG A 141 -3.44 -13.08 -15.92
CA ARG A 141 -2.86 -13.40 -17.23
C ARG A 141 -2.62 -12.09 -17.99
N ASP A 142 -1.62 -12.12 -18.87
CA ASP A 142 -1.35 -11.02 -19.80
C ASP A 142 -2.36 -10.97 -20.95
#